data_AF-A0A7U6Y9F9-F1
#
_entry.id   AF-A0A7U6Y9F9-F1
#
_cell.length_a   1.000
_cell.length_b   1.000
_cell.length_c   1.000
_cell.angle_alpha   90.00
_cell.angle_beta   90.00
_cell.angle_gamma   90.00
#
_symmetry.space_group_name_H-M   'P 1'
#
loop_
_entity.id
_entity.type
_entity.pdbx_description
1 polymer ?
#
loop_
_entity_poly.entity_id
_entity_poly.type
_entity_poly.pdbx_seq_one_letter_code
_entity_poly.pdbx_strand_id
1 'polypeptide(L)'
;MTTSNDKPHYVVGGEYADTSFSKIAPGKSLETHGPFGEKEAFEFWRSITGRTVDNALVRYTIEMRTDAEMNVWYVVGGEFADAAFSRMADGKPLEIYGPFDNKTAVERWRSITGRTVDSALTRYTVEHAGEMDLRRLAGG
;
A
#
# COMPACT_ATOMS: atom_id res chain seq x y z
N MET A 1 6.27 -37.95 -1.93
CA MET A 1 5.87 -36.62 -2.44
C MET A 1 5.33 -35.84 -1.25
N THR A 2 6.18 -35.08 -0.58
CA THR A 2 5.77 -34.18 0.52
C THR A 2 5.26 -32.90 -0.13
N THR A 3 3.95 -32.69 -0.10
CA THR A 3 3.33 -31.39 -0.39
C THR A 3 3.73 -30.44 0.73
N SER A 4 4.86 -29.74 0.58
CA SER A 4 5.17 -28.60 1.43
C SER A 4 4.14 -27.52 1.14
N ASN A 5 3.16 -27.40 2.03
CA ASN A 5 2.16 -26.34 2.07
C ASN A 5 2.79 -25.03 2.57
N ASP A 6 3.97 -24.69 2.06
CA ASP A 6 4.76 -23.58 2.55
C ASP A 6 4.26 -22.32 1.88
N LYS A 7 3.75 -21.38 2.68
CA LYS A 7 3.31 -20.09 2.14
C LYS A 7 4.54 -19.36 1.58
N PRO A 8 4.39 -18.62 0.46
CA PRO A 8 5.51 -17.82 -0.02
C PRO A 8 5.91 -16.80 1.05
N HIS A 9 7.21 -16.57 1.16
CA HIS A 9 7.79 -15.62 2.09
C HIS A 9 8.17 -14.36 1.33
N TYR A 10 7.85 -13.20 1.91
CA TYR A 10 8.22 -11.90 1.39
C TYR A 10 9.08 -11.16 2.40
N VAL A 11 10.09 -10.43 1.95
CA VAL A 11 10.84 -9.49 2.77
C VAL A 11 10.29 -8.10 2.50
N VAL A 12 9.62 -7.52 3.49
CA VAL A 12 8.93 -6.23 3.39
C VAL A 12 9.57 -5.25 4.37
N GLY A 13 9.83 -4.03 3.94
CA GLY A 13 10.46 -3.04 4.81
C GLY A 13 10.84 -1.75 4.12
N GLY A 14 11.39 -0.83 4.91
CA GLY A 14 11.73 0.51 4.45
C GLY A 14 11.94 1.44 5.63
N GLU A 15 11.88 2.75 5.36
CA GLU A 15 12.11 3.80 6.35
C GLU A 15 10.82 4.17 7.09
N TYR A 16 10.89 4.18 8.42
CA TYR A 16 9.79 4.51 9.32
C TYR A 16 9.97 5.91 9.92
N ALA A 17 8.86 6.52 10.33
CA ALA A 17 8.86 7.86 10.91
C ALA A 17 9.57 7.92 12.28
N ASP A 18 9.60 6.80 12.99
CA ASP A 18 10.22 6.65 14.30
C ASP A 18 10.56 5.17 14.59
N THR A 19 11.23 4.93 15.72
CA THR A 19 11.68 3.61 16.16
C THR A 19 10.55 2.72 16.72
N SER A 20 9.29 3.17 16.70
CA SER A 20 8.15 2.27 16.96
C SER A 20 7.83 1.38 15.77
N PHE A 21 8.33 1.73 14.58
CA PHE A 21 8.09 1.02 13.31
C PHE A 21 6.60 0.82 13.00
N SER A 22 5.74 1.71 13.52
CA SER A 22 4.30 1.66 13.31
C SER A 22 3.81 2.54 12.15
N LYS A 23 4.65 3.50 11.71
CA LYS A 23 4.32 4.50 10.70
C LYS A 23 5.47 4.65 9.72
N ILE A 24 5.15 4.64 8.43
CA ILE A 24 6.13 4.88 7.36
C ILE A 24 6.58 6.34 7.39
N ALA A 25 7.85 6.58 7.09
CA ALA A 25 8.40 7.93 7.01
C ALA A 25 7.65 8.76 5.93
N PRO A 26 7.44 10.06 6.15
CA PRO A 26 6.75 10.90 5.18
C PRO A 26 7.40 10.85 3.79
N GLY A 27 6.59 10.63 2.75
CA GLY A 27 7.07 10.53 1.36
C GLY A 27 7.83 9.25 1.03
N LYS A 28 7.79 8.23 1.91
CA LYS A 28 8.37 6.90 1.66
C LYS A 28 7.26 5.86 1.53
N SER A 29 7.58 4.75 0.88
CA SER A 29 6.76 3.54 0.81
C SER A 29 7.58 2.34 1.28
N LEU A 30 6.91 1.25 1.63
CA LEU A 30 7.59 -0.01 1.92
C LEU A 30 7.95 -0.71 0.61
N GLU A 31 9.17 -1.24 0.57
CA GLU A 31 9.61 -2.16 -0.47
C GLU A 31 9.14 -3.57 -0.13
N THR A 32 8.83 -4.35 -1.16
CA THR A 32 8.48 -5.76 -1.06
C THR A 32 9.38 -6.58 -1.98
N HIS A 33 10.01 -7.61 -1.44
CA HIS A 33 10.88 -8.53 -2.18
C HIS A 33 10.38 -9.97 -2.01
N GLY A 34 10.25 -10.71 -3.10
CA GLY A 34 9.73 -12.07 -3.13
C GLY A 34 8.82 -12.31 -4.35
N PRO A 35 8.11 -13.44 -4.41
CA PRO A 35 8.05 -14.50 -3.40
C PRO A 35 9.35 -15.30 -3.30
N PHE A 36 9.71 -15.72 -2.08
CA PHE A 36 10.85 -16.57 -1.78
C PHE A 36 10.43 -17.84 -1.04
N GLY A 37 11.29 -18.86 -1.05
CA GLY A 37 11.25 -19.92 -0.02
C GLY A 37 11.78 -19.41 1.34
N GLU A 38 11.46 -20.10 2.43
CA GLU A 38 11.83 -19.68 3.81
C GLU A 38 13.34 -19.37 3.94
N LYS A 39 14.20 -20.29 3.49
CA LYS A 39 15.66 -20.13 3.58
C LYS A 39 16.16 -18.94 2.75
N GLU A 40 15.65 -18.79 1.53
CA GLU A 40 16.02 -17.69 0.64
C GLU A 40 15.57 -16.34 1.18
N ALA A 41 14.35 -16.27 1.74
CA ALA A 41 13.84 -15.08 2.41
C ALA A 41 14.73 -14.67 3.58
N PHE A 42 15.18 -15.63 4.39
CA PHE A 42 16.08 -15.37 5.51
C PHE A 42 17.45 -14.85 5.07
N GLU A 43 18.03 -15.43 4.03
CA GLU A 43 19.31 -14.98 3.45
C GLU A 43 19.19 -13.56 2.87
N PHE A 44 18.11 -13.28 2.13
CA PHE A 44 17.85 -11.95 1.59
C PHE A 44 17.61 -10.92 2.70
N TRP A 45 16.77 -11.23 3.68
CA TRP A 45 16.49 -10.37 4.83
C TRP A 45 17.76 -10.03 5.60
N ARG A 46 18.62 -11.01 5.86
CA ARG A 46 19.92 -10.79 6.52
C ARG A 46 20.82 -9.86 5.70
N SER A 47 20.86 -10.04 4.37
CA SER A 47 21.65 -9.20 3.46
C SER A 47 21.16 -7.75 3.43
N ILE A 48 19.85 -7.51 3.26
CA ILE A 48 19.31 -6.14 3.20
C ILE A 48 19.37 -5.42 4.54
N THR A 49 19.13 -6.12 5.65
CA THR A 49 19.28 -5.56 7.01
C THR A 49 20.73 -5.19 7.29
N GLY A 50 21.69 -6.03 6.88
CA GLY A 50 23.12 -5.71 7.02
C GLY A 50 23.55 -4.48 6.23
N ARG A 51 22.96 -4.24 5.06
CA ARG A 51 23.21 -3.04 4.22
C ARG A 51 22.61 -1.75 4.81
N THR A 52 21.63 -1.86 5.69
CA THR A 52 20.86 -0.71 6.22
C THR A 52 21.07 -0.49 7.71
N VAL A 53 22.01 -1.22 8.34
CA VAL A 53 22.25 -1.22 9.79
C VAL A 53 22.55 0.15 10.38
N ASP A 54 23.15 1.05 9.59
CA ASP A 54 23.49 2.41 10.03
C ASP A 54 22.28 3.36 10.08
N ASN A 55 21.13 2.96 9.52
CA ASN A 55 19.89 3.72 9.60
C ASN A 55 18.92 3.06 10.59
N ALA A 56 18.84 3.61 11.80
CA ALA A 56 17.98 3.11 12.87
C ALA A 56 16.47 3.18 12.56
N LEU A 57 16.08 3.93 11.52
CA LEU A 57 14.70 4.06 11.07
C LEU A 57 14.34 3.10 9.94
N VAL A 58 15.31 2.35 9.41
CA VAL A 58 15.06 1.35 8.36
C VAL A 58 14.91 -0.02 9.00
N ARG A 59 13.81 -0.72 8.67
CA ARG A 59 13.57 -2.08 9.14
C ARG A 59 12.91 -2.92 8.07
N TYR A 60 13.39 -4.15 7.92
CA TYR A 60 12.77 -5.18 7.09
C TYR A 60 12.32 -6.36 7.96
N THR A 61 11.21 -6.97 7.59
CA THR A 61 10.60 -8.15 8.23
C THR A 61 10.27 -9.20 7.18
N ILE A 62 10.28 -10.46 7.58
CA ILE A 62 9.81 -11.57 6.74
C ILE A 62 8.32 -11.78 7.04
N GLU A 63 7.50 -11.76 6.02
CA GLU A 63 6.05 -11.98 6.10
C GLU A 63 5.64 -13.21 5.31
N MET A 64 4.74 -14.02 5.89
CA MET A 64 4.12 -15.16 5.22
C MET A 64 2.76 -14.72 4.67
N ARG A 65 2.74 -14.28 3.42
CA ARG A 65 1.53 -13.85 2.71
C ARG A 65 1.46 -14.53 1.36
N THR A 66 0.26 -14.78 0.86
CA THR A 66 0.03 -15.18 -0.53
C THR A 66 0.22 -13.98 -1.46
N ASP A 67 0.55 -14.20 -2.72
CA ASP A 67 0.60 -13.14 -3.75
C ASP A 67 -0.70 -12.34 -3.80
N ALA A 68 -1.85 -12.96 -3.53
CA ALA A 68 -3.15 -12.32 -3.47
C ALA A 68 -3.28 -11.36 -2.26
N GLU A 69 -2.69 -11.71 -1.11
CA GLU A 69 -2.62 -10.86 0.07
C GLU A 69 -1.60 -9.71 -0.08
N MET A 70 -0.63 -9.85 -0.98
CA MET A 70 0.35 -8.80 -1.29
C MET A 70 -0.10 -7.86 -2.40
N ASN A 71 -0.85 -8.35 -3.40
CA ASN A 71 -1.34 -7.57 -4.54
C ASN A 71 -2.76 -7.07 -4.31
N VAL A 72 -2.96 -6.34 -3.21
CA VAL A 72 -4.25 -5.77 -2.85
C VAL A 72 -4.35 -4.32 -3.32
N TRP A 73 -5.47 -3.99 -3.94
CA TRP A 73 -5.75 -2.69 -4.51
C TRP A 73 -7.01 -2.10 -3.90
N TYR A 74 -7.02 -0.78 -3.76
CA TYR A 74 -8.14 0.00 -3.26
C TYR A 74 -8.53 1.06 -4.28
N VAL A 75 -9.80 1.44 -4.31
CA VAL A 75 -10.25 2.67 -4.97
C VAL A 75 -10.49 3.71 -3.88
N VAL A 76 -9.79 4.84 -3.96
CA VAL A 76 -9.82 5.86 -2.91
C VAL A 76 -10.18 7.21 -3.51
N GLY A 77 -10.98 8.00 -2.82
CA GLY A 77 -11.32 9.35 -3.28
C GLY A 77 -12.63 9.89 -2.71
N GLY A 78 -13.28 10.76 -3.47
CA GLY A 78 -14.53 11.40 -3.10
C GLY A 78 -14.60 12.83 -3.65
N GLU A 79 -15.34 13.69 -2.97
CA GLU A 79 -15.52 15.10 -3.34
C GLU A 79 -14.49 15.99 -2.63
N PHE A 80 -13.74 16.77 -3.39
CA PHE A 80 -12.69 17.66 -2.91
C PHE A 80 -13.18 19.10 -2.82
N ALA A 81 -12.55 19.89 -1.95
CA ALA A 81 -12.92 21.29 -1.75
C ALA A 81 -12.61 22.16 -2.97
N ASP A 82 -11.59 21.77 -3.75
CA ASP A 82 -11.13 22.48 -4.93
C ASP A 82 -10.37 21.54 -5.90
N ALA A 83 -9.97 22.09 -7.04
CA ALA A 83 -9.28 21.35 -8.10
C ALA A 83 -7.80 21.01 -7.80
N ALA A 84 -7.27 21.37 -6.62
CA ALA A 84 -5.95 20.88 -6.18
C ALA A 84 -6.04 19.44 -5.66
N PHE A 85 -7.24 18.95 -5.33
CA PHE A 85 -7.49 17.58 -4.85
C PHE A 85 -6.63 17.17 -3.64
N SER A 86 -6.27 18.13 -2.79
CA SER A 86 -5.45 17.91 -1.58
C SER A 86 -6.27 17.86 -0.29
N ARG A 87 -7.56 18.23 -0.34
CA ARG A 87 -8.45 18.30 0.81
C ARG A 87 -9.88 17.94 0.41
N MET A 88 -10.53 17.11 1.23
CA MET A 88 -11.94 16.77 1.06
C MET A 88 -12.83 18.00 1.22
N ALA A 89 -13.94 18.03 0.51
CA ALA A 89 -14.98 19.04 0.70
C ALA A 89 -15.56 18.95 2.11
N ASP A 90 -16.01 20.07 2.65
CA ASP A 90 -16.50 20.14 4.02
C ASP A 90 -17.69 19.18 4.24
N GLY A 91 -17.59 18.32 5.27
CA GLY A 91 -18.59 17.31 5.57
C GLY A 91 -18.58 16.09 4.65
N LYS A 92 -17.63 15.97 3.71
CA LYS A 92 -17.47 14.80 2.83
C LYS A 92 -16.33 13.91 3.33
N PRO A 93 -16.58 12.63 3.62
CA PRO A 93 -15.52 11.72 4.06
C PRO A 93 -14.65 11.28 2.88
N LEU A 94 -13.41 10.89 3.16
CA LEU A 94 -12.63 10.08 2.24
C LEU A 94 -13.29 8.71 2.10
N GLU A 95 -13.59 8.32 0.87
CA GLU A 95 -14.17 7.01 0.55
C GLU A 95 -13.06 6.04 0.14
N ILE A 96 -13.11 4.82 0.69
CA ILE A 96 -12.16 3.74 0.42
C ILE A 96 -12.97 2.49 0.06
N TYR A 97 -12.72 1.92 -1.12
CA TYR A 97 -13.35 0.69 -1.59
C TYR A 97 -12.29 -0.39 -1.81
N GLY A 98 -12.52 -1.58 -1.27
CA GLY A 98 -11.61 -2.72 -1.35
C GLY A 98 -11.65 -3.54 -0.06
N PRO A 99 -10.76 -4.52 0.11
CA PRO A 99 -9.67 -4.89 -0.79
C PRO A 99 -10.14 -5.55 -2.10
N PHE A 100 -9.40 -5.32 -3.20
CA PHE A 100 -9.62 -5.93 -4.51
C PHE A 100 -8.32 -6.46 -5.13
N ASP A 101 -8.42 -7.33 -6.13
CA ASP A 101 -7.35 -7.46 -7.12
C ASP A 101 -7.32 -6.23 -8.06
N ASN A 102 -6.24 -6.05 -8.82
CA ASN A 102 -6.06 -4.89 -9.70
C ASN A 102 -7.21 -4.74 -10.71
N LYS A 103 -7.59 -5.83 -11.38
CA LYS A 103 -8.63 -5.79 -12.42
C LYS A 103 -9.95 -5.33 -11.82
N THR A 104 -10.35 -5.92 -10.70
CA THR A 104 -11.58 -5.56 -9.99
C THR A 104 -11.53 -4.12 -9.47
N ALA A 105 -10.37 -3.64 -8.99
CA ALA A 105 -10.19 -2.24 -8.57
C ALA A 105 -10.38 -1.27 -9.75
N VAL A 106 -9.78 -1.56 -10.91
CA VAL A 106 -9.92 -0.73 -12.13
C VAL A 106 -11.36 -0.71 -12.63
N GLU A 107 -12.05 -1.86 -12.63
CA GLU A 107 -13.47 -1.94 -13.00
C GLU A 107 -14.34 -1.14 -12.03
N ARG A 108 -14.09 -1.25 -10.73
CA ARG A 108 -14.79 -0.49 -9.69
C ARG A 108 -14.54 1.01 -9.85
N TRP A 109 -13.30 1.43 -10.08
CA TRP A 109 -12.93 2.82 -10.33
C TRP A 109 -13.64 3.39 -11.55
N ARG A 110 -13.67 2.66 -12.67
CA ARG A 110 -14.41 3.05 -13.88
C ARG A 110 -15.90 3.23 -13.60
N SER A 111 -16.50 2.29 -12.86
CA SER A 111 -17.92 2.35 -12.50
C SER A 111 -18.26 3.57 -11.66
N ILE A 112 -17.45 3.89 -10.63
CA ILE A 112 -17.68 5.06 -9.78
C ILE A 112 -17.44 6.35 -10.57
N THR A 113 -16.31 6.46 -11.27
CA THR A 113 -15.96 7.66 -12.04
C THR A 113 -17.00 7.96 -13.12
N GLY A 114 -17.53 6.94 -13.79
CA GLY A 114 -18.59 7.11 -14.78
C GLY A 114 -19.90 7.66 -14.20
N ARG A 115 -20.16 7.47 -12.91
CA ARG A 115 -21.34 8.01 -12.21
C ARG A 115 -21.13 9.44 -11.72
N THR A 116 -19.88 9.92 -11.69
CA THR A 116 -19.52 11.24 -11.16
C THR A 116 -18.93 12.15 -12.23
N VAL A 117 -19.13 11.83 -13.51
CA VAL A 117 -18.53 12.55 -14.65
C VAL A 117 -18.93 14.03 -14.70
N ASP A 118 -20.11 14.36 -14.20
CA ASP A 118 -20.62 15.73 -14.16
C ASP A 118 -20.06 16.55 -12.97
N SER A 119 -19.30 15.93 -12.07
CA SER A 119 -18.68 16.60 -10.92
C SER A 119 -17.21 16.88 -11.19
N ALA A 120 -16.87 18.16 -11.38
CA ALA A 120 -15.49 18.60 -11.59
C ALA A 120 -14.58 18.38 -10.36
N LEU A 121 -15.17 18.22 -9.17
CA LEU A 121 -14.46 18.11 -7.90
C LEU A 121 -14.52 16.70 -7.29
N THR A 122 -15.16 15.75 -7.97
CA THR A 122 -15.17 14.36 -7.52
C THR A 122 -14.11 13.56 -8.26
N ARG A 123 -13.17 12.99 -7.52
CA ARG A 123 -12.07 12.21 -8.09
C ARG A 123 -11.82 10.96 -7.28
N TYR A 124 -11.55 9.86 -7.98
CA TYR A 124 -11.10 8.61 -7.39
C TYR A 124 -9.81 8.15 -8.08
N THR A 125 -8.94 7.51 -7.32
CA THR A 125 -7.71 6.86 -7.78
C THR A 125 -7.70 5.38 -7.40
N VAL A 126 -6.91 4.59 -8.13
CA VAL A 126 -6.64 3.18 -7.80
C VAL A 126 -5.27 3.16 -7.14
N GLU A 127 -5.21 2.68 -5.90
CA GLU A 127 -4.01 2.71 -5.06
C GLU A 127 -3.65 1.28 -4.63
N HIS A 128 -2.37 0.92 -4.71
CA HIS A 128 -1.87 -0.32 -4.15
C HIS A 128 -1.75 -0.21 -2.62
N ALA A 129 -2.06 -1.28 -1.89
CA ALA A 129 -2.06 -1.29 -0.42
C ALA A 129 -0.72 -0.80 0.19
N GLY A 130 0.41 -1.16 -0.43
CA GLY A 130 1.76 -0.76 0.03
C GLY A 130 2.16 0.69 -0.30
N GLU A 131 1.40 1.36 -1.18
CA GLU A 131 1.70 2.72 -1.68
C GLU A 131 0.64 3.75 -1.21
N MET A 132 -0.43 3.29 -0.56
CA MET A 132 -1.55 4.13 -0.15
C MET A 132 -1.16 5.09 0.98
N ASP A 133 -0.93 6.36 0.64
CA ASP A 133 -0.79 7.43 1.63
C ASP A 133 -2.14 8.08 1.96
N LEU A 134 -2.77 7.60 3.04
CA LEU A 134 -4.06 8.11 3.52
C LEU A 134 -4.01 9.58 3.99
N ARG A 135 -2.83 10.10 4.36
CA ARG A 135 -2.71 11.51 4.80
C ARG A 135 -2.77 12.48 3.63
N ARG A 136 -2.25 12.08 2.46
CA ARG A 136 -2.38 12.84 1.22
C ARG A 136 -3.84 13.09 0.85
N LEU A 137 -4.71 12.14 1.15
CA LEU A 137 -6.09 12.11 0.66
C LEU A 137 -7.10 12.66 1.68
N ALA A 138 -6.80 12.59 2.97
CA ALA A 138 -7.70 13.10 4.01
C ALA A 138 -7.59 14.61 4.27
N GLY A 139 -6.57 15.29 3.72
CA GLY A 139 -6.19 16.64 4.12
C GLY A 139 -5.53 16.63 5.50
N GLY A 140 -4.23 16.93 5.53
CA GLY A 140 -3.48 17.13 6.78
C GLY A 140 -3.97 18.35 7.56
#